data_AF-A0AAN6IIQ8-F1
#
_entry.id   AF-A0AAN6IIQ8-F1
#
_cell.length_a   1.000
_cell.length_b   1.000
_cell.length_c   1.000
_cell.angle_alpha   90.00
_cell.angle_beta   90.00
_cell.angle_gamma   90.00
#
_symmetry.space_group_name_H-M   'P 1'
#
loop_
_entity.id
_entity.type
_entity.pdbx_description
1 polymer ?
#
loop_
_entity_poly.entity_id
_entity_poly.type
_entity_poly.pdbx_seq_one_letter_code
_entity_poly.pdbx_strand_id
1 'polypeptide(L)'
;MYNLPAGKVMTVTSVIRCQGVPVATLVSSTLARGYYVGQPAAFQRVSGQQMSIMLYSEEDIAILESKQWFYYHEDTATRLQPNVMIEFCLDSEYRYLTDTAFSSIVTKGSVAIKSRTGKRIDVGTVDFQWSAAKGNPVIEYLERHRVAMSATLFGDGGYELTALSPEYATK
;
A
#
# COMPACT_ATOMS: atom_id res chain seq x y z
N MET A 1 5.91 -11.52 10.45
CA MET A 1 5.48 -12.75 11.14
C MET A 1 4.57 -12.38 12.30
N TYR A 2 3.33 -12.84 12.31
CA TYR A 2 2.32 -12.47 13.31
C TYR A 2 1.40 -13.65 13.63
N ASN A 3 0.56 -13.54 14.66
CA ASN A 3 -0.35 -14.60 15.09
C ASN A 3 -1.76 -14.40 14.50
N LEU A 4 -2.38 -15.50 14.08
CA LEU A 4 -3.82 -15.64 13.86
C LEU A 4 -4.39 -16.61 14.90
N PRO A 5 -5.73 -16.68 15.10
CA PRO A 5 -6.33 -17.67 15.99
C PRO A 5 -5.89 -19.12 15.66
N ALA A 6 -5.71 -19.42 14.38
CA ALA A 6 -5.29 -20.73 13.89
C ALA A 6 -3.79 -21.05 14.07
N GLY A 7 -2.95 -20.05 14.38
CA GLY A 7 -1.51 -20.20 14.53
C GLY A 7 -0.71 -19.04 13.91
N LYS A 8 0.59 -19.22 13.79
CA LYS A 8 1.54 -18.20 13.34
C LYS A 8 1.63 -18.13 11.83
N VAL A 9 1.51 -16.92 11.29
CA VAL A 9 1.75 -16.61 9.88
C VAL A 9 3.16 -16.07 9.69
N MET A 10 3.89 -16.66 8.75
CA MET A 10 5.19 -16.19 8.31
C MET A 10 5.14 -15.88 6.82
N THR A 11 5.36 -14.62 6.47
CA THR A 11 5.49 -14.16 5.08
C THR A 11 6.94 -13.78 4.81
N VAL A 12 7.49 -14.29 3.72
CA VAL A 12 8.83 -14.01 3.21
C VAL A 12 8.69 -13.36 1.84
N THR A 13 9.33 -12.20 1.67
CA THR A 13 9.42 -11.50 0.39
C THR A 13 10.85 -11.56 -0.10
N SER A 14 11.07 -12.08 -1.31
CA SER A 14 12.38 -12.21 -1.94
C SER A 14 12.38 -11.45 -3.27
N VAL A 15 13.44 -10.68 -3.52
CA VAL A 15 13.63 -9.94 -4.77
C VAL A 15 14.62 -10.71 -5.64
N ILE A 16 14.16 -11.18 -6.80
CA ILE A 16 14.99 -11.85 -7.80
C ILE A 16 15.69 -10.76 -8.62
N ARG A 17 17.01 -10.89 -8.78
CA ARG A 17 17.83 -9.95 -9.54
C ARG A 17 18.52 -10.64 -10.70
N CYS A 18 18.52 -10.00 -11.87
CA CYS A 18 19.32 -10.37 -13.03
C CYS A 18 20.38 -9.27 -13.24
N GLN A 19 21.66 -9.63 -13.24
CA GLN A 19 22.76 -8.65 -13.38
C GLN A 19 22.67 -7.46 -12.41
N GLY A 20 22.23 -7.71 -11.17
CA GLY A 20 22.04 -6.66 -10.16
C GLY A 20 20.72 -5.87 -10.28
N VAL A 21 19.99 -6.01 -11.38
CA VAL A 21 18.70 -5.34 -11.62
C VAL A 21 17.57 -6.21 -11.06
N PRO A 22 16.66 -5.68 -10.23
CA PRO A 22 15.48 -6.42 -9.77
C PRO A 22 14.53 -6.71 -10.93
N VAL A 23 14.19 -7.99 -11.13
CA VAL A 23 13.34 -8.44 -12.24
C VAL A 23 12.01 -9.03 -11.78
N ALA A 24 11.94 -9.56 -10.56
CA ALA A 24 10.71 -10.11 -10.00
C ALA A 24 10.73 -10.11 -8.47
N THR A 25 9.55 -10.18 -7.87
CA THR A 25 9.36 -10.32 -6.42
C THR A 25 8.58 -11.60 -6.14
N LEU A 26 9.15 -12.50 -5.35
CA LEU A 26 8.49 -13.70 -4.83
C LEU A 26 7.97 -13.43 -3.43
N VAL A 27 6.67 -13.63 -3.20
CA VAL A 27 6.05 -13.54 -1.87
C VAL A 27 5.54 -14.93 -1.50
N SER A 28 6.09 -15.52 -0.44
CA SER A 28 5.65 -16.81 0.10
C SER A 28 5.09 -16.61 1.51
N SER A 29 3.87 -17.08 1.75
CA SER A 29 3.23 -17.02 3.06
C SER A 29 2.88 -18.41 3.55
N THR A 30 3.16 -18.68 4.81
CA THR A 30 2.98 -19.98 5.45
C THR A 30 2.26 -19.83 6.78
N LEU A 31 1.37 -20.78 7.10
CA LEU A 31 0.66 -20.86 8.38
C LEU A 31 1.15 -22.08 9.15
N ALA A 32 1.85 -21.84 10.25
CA ALA A 32 2.21 -22.88 11.22
C ALA A 32 1.08 -23.02 12.25
N ARG A 33 0.19 -23.99 12.04
CA ARG A 33 -0.98 -24.21 12.90
C ARG A 33 -0.57 -24.63 14.31
N GLY A 34 -1.21 -24.07 15.33
CA GLY A 34 -0.96 -24.39 16.74
C GLY A 34 0.38 -23.88 17.32
N TYR A 35 1.21 -23.22 16.50
CA TYR A 35 2.42 -22.54 16.96
C TYR A 35 2.19 -21.04 16.97
N TYR A 36 2.76 -20.34 17.95
CA TYR A 36 2.61 -18.90 18.13
C TYR A 36 3.97 -18.24 18.30
N VAL A 37 4.12 -17.00 17.82
CA VAL A 37 5.28 -16.16 18.12
C VAL A 37 4.99 -15.31 19.35
N GLY A 38 6.00 -15.07 20.19
CA GLY A 38 5.88 -14.12 21.29
C GLY A 38 5.63 -12.70 20.78
N GLN A 39 4.77 -11.93 21.45
CA GLN A 39 4.37 -10.58 21.02
C GLN A 39 5.55 -9.63 20.71
N PRO A 40 6.66 -9.60 21.47
CA PRO A 40 7.80 -8.73 21.14
C PRO A 40 8.48 -9.04 19.80
N ALA A 41 8.37 -10.30 19.32
CA ALA A 41 8.91 -10.75 18.04
C ALA A 41 7.85 -10.78 16.93
N ALA A 42 6.59 -10.45 17.24
CA ALA A 42 5.51 -10.39 16.28
C ALA A 42 5.50 -9.03 15.58
N PHE A 43 5.54 -9.07 14.25
CA PHE A 43 5.51 -7.88 13.41
C PHE A 43 4.90 -8.18 12.04
N GLN A 44 4.41 -7.14 11.39
CA GLN A 44 3.95 -7.21 10.02
C GLN A 44 4.55 -6.02 9.25
N ARG A 45 5.08 -6.29 8.06
CA ARG A 45 5.49 -5.24 7.13
C ARG A 45 4.68 -5.40 5.85
N VAL A 46 4.03 -4.34 5.44
CA VAL A 46 3.28 -4.25 4.18
C VAL A 46 3.98 -3.18 3.37
N SER A 47 4.53 -3.56 2.22
CA SER A 47 5.33 -2.67 1.39
C SER A 47 4.73 -2.46 0.03
N GLY A 48 4.89 -1.25 -0.51
CA GLY A 48 4.37 -0.89 -1.83
C GLY A 48 2.84 -0.94 -1.92
N GLN A 49 2.13 -0.66 -0.82
CA GLN A 49 0.68 -0.60 -0.83
C GLN A 49 0.21 0.63 -1.61
N GLN A 50 -0.35 0.39 -2.80
CA GLN A 50 -0.89 1.45 -3.65
C GLN A 50 -2.38 1.64 -3.38
N MET A 51 -2.78 2.87 -3.05
CA MET A 51 -4.17 3.25 -2.88
C MET A 51 -4.46 4.53 -3.65
N SER A 52 -5.65 4.65 -4.22
CA SER A 52 -6.06 5.87 -4.93
C SER A 52 -7.35 6.41 -4.35
N ILE A 53 -7.41 7.73 -4.18
CA ILE A 53 -8.61 8.46 -3.76
C ILE A 53 -8.90 9.55 -4.79
N MET A 54 -10.17 9.93 -4.91
CA MET A 54 -10.61 11.07 -5.71
C MET A 54 -10.95 12.21 -4.77
N LEU A 55 -10.36 13.39 -5.00
CA LEU A 55 -10.74 14.62 -4.30
C LEU A 55 -11.68 15.40 -5.21
N TYR A 56 -12.95 15.53 -4.85
CA TYR A 56 -13.95 16.17 -5.70
C TYR A 56 -14.08 17.67 -5.42
N SER A 57 -13.95 18.08 -4.16
CA SER A 57 -14.13 19.46 -3.73
C SER A 57 -12.87 20.04 -3.04
N GLU A 58 -12.87 21.35 -2.82
CA GLU A 58 -11.85 22.01 -1.98
C GLU A 58 -11.94 21.55 -0.51
N GLU A 59 -13.12 21.13 -0.05
CA GLU A 59 -13.31 20.60 1.30
C GLU A 59 -12.57 19.27 1.47
N ASP A 60 -12.62 18.39 0.46
CA ASP A 60 -11.89 17.13 0.48
C ASP A 60 -10.38 17.36 0.58
N ILE A 61 -9.87 18.37 -0.14
CA ILE A 61 -8.46 18.79 -0.09
C ILE A 61 -8.11 19.30 1.31
N ALA A 62 -8.93 20.19 1.87
CA ALA A 62 -8.71 20.73 3.21
C ALA A 62 -8.75 19.63 4.28
N ILE A 63 -9.62 18.61 4.15
CA ILE A 63 -9.68 17.46 5.06
C ILE A 63 -8.40 16.61 4.97
N LEU A 64 -7.83 16.46 3.78
CA LEU A 64 -6.56 15.75 3.58
C LEU A 64 -5.39 16.55 4.16
N GLU A 65 -5.32 17.85 3.87
CA GLU A 65 -4.30 18.77 4.38
C GLU A 65 -4.35 18.91 5.91
N SER A 66 -5.53 18.75 6.52
CA SER A 66 -5.68 18.78 7.98
C SER A 66 -5.14 17.51 8.67
N LYS A 67 -4.75 16.47 7.93
CA LYS A 67 -4.24 15.24 8.52
C LYS A 67 -2.79 15.44 8.96
N GLN A 68 -2.53 15.24 10.25
CA GLN A 68 -1.19 15.40 10.83
C GLN A 68 -0.12 14.49 10.20
N TRP A 69 -0.53 13.40 9.55
CA TRP A 69 0.37 12.47 8.87
C TRP A 69 0.64 12.82 7.41
N PHE A 70 -0.05 13.81 6.85
CA PHE A 70 0.10 14.24 5.46
C PHE A 70 0.96 15.50 5.40
N TYR A 71 2.05 15.44 4.63
CA TYR A 71 2.97 16.54 4.44
C TYR A 71 2.97 16.95 2.98
N TYR A 72 2.48 18.15 2.71
CA TYR A 72 2.48 18.72 1.37
C TYR A 72 3.87 19.23 0.98
N HIS A 73 4.32 18.98 -0.25
CA HIS A 73 5.61 19.50 -0.72
C HIS A 73 5.46 20.96 -1.17
N GLU A 74 5.98 21.89 -0.38
CA GLU A 74 5.91 23.34 -0.63
C GLU A 74 6.52 23.78 -1.98
N ASP A 75 7.49 23.01 -2.49
CA ASP A 75 8.22 23.29 -3.75
C ASP A 75 7.48 22.83 -5.02
N THR A 76 6.30 22.22 -4.87
CA THR A 76 5.49 21.85 -6.04
C THR A 76 4.67 23.05 -6.48
N ALA A 77 5.02 23.64 -7.63
CA ALA A 77 4.26 24.73 -8.28
C ALA A 77 2.78 24.37 -8.61
N THR A 78 2.32 23.16 -8.25
CA THR A 78 1.00 22.61 -8.56
C THR A 78 0.22 22.37 -7.27
N ARG A 79 -0.49 23.40 -6.79
CA ARG A 79 -1.49 23.23 -5.73
C ARG A 79 -2.49 22.15 -6.11
N LEU A 80 -2.90 21.31 -5.15
CA LEU A 80 -3.99 20.35 -5.37
C LEU A 80 -5.24 21.09 -5.86
N GLN A 81 -5.81 20.63 -6.96
CA GLN A 81 -7.05 21.18 -7.51
C GLN A 81 -8.19 20.19 -7.27
N PRO A 82 -9.43 20.67 -7.12
CA PRO A 82 -10.60 19.81 -7.07
C PRO A 82 -10.69 18.92 -8.32
N ASN A 83 -11.40 17.79 -8.18
CA ASN A 83 -11.59 16.79 -9.22
C ASN A 83 -10.30 16.11 -9.70
N VAL A 84 -9.38 15.84 -8.76
CA VAL A 84 -8.09 15.18 -9.01
C VAL A 84 -8.03 13.80 -8.34
N MET A 85 -7.40 12.85 -9.03
CA MET A 85 -7.07 11.54 -8.45
C MET A 85 -5.66 11.56 -7.88
N ILE A 86 -5.54 11.17 -6.61
CA ILE A 86 -4.27 11.09 -5.90
C ILE A 86 -3.97 9.63 -5.59
N GLU A 87 -2.72 9.24 -5.81
CA GLU A 87 -2.17 7.92 -5.54
C GLU A 87 -1.19 7.98 -4.35
N PHE A 88 -1.43 7.12 -3.38
CA PHE A 88 -0.60 6.90 -2.20
C PHE A 88 0.18 5.60 -2.40
N CYS A 89 1.51 5.67 -2.29
CA CYS A 89 2.37 4.50 -2.29
C CYS A 89 3.00 4.38 -0.91
N LEU A 90 2.49 3.46 -0.09
CA LEU A 90 2.77 3.36 1.34
C LEU A 90 3.54 2.09 1.71
N ASP A 91 4.44 2.27 2.67
CA ASP A 91 5.10 1.22 3.43
C ASP A 91 4.67 1.32 4.90
N SER A 92 4.10 0.25 5.42
CA SER A 92 3.62 0.16 6.80
C SER A 92 4.36 -0.92 7.58
N GLU A 93 4.81 -0.59 8.79
CA GLU A 93 5.34 -1.51 9.78
C GLU A 93 4.44 -1.52 11.01
N TYR A 94 4.07 -2.72 11.45
CA TYR A 94 3.25 -2.98 12.61
C TYR A 94 4.03 -3.88 13.56
N ARG A 95 4.08 -3.51 14.83
CA ARG A 95 4.57 -4.36 15.93
C ARG A 95 3.43 -4.63 16.88
N TYR A 96 3.30 -5.87 17.31
CA TYR A 96 2.16 -6.28 18.15
C TYR A 96 2.50 -6.10 19.63
N LEU A 97 1.50 -5.65 20.38
CA LEU A 97 1.53 -5.67 21.85
C LEU A 97 0.66 -6.81 22.37
N THR A 98 -0.53 -6.94 21.77
CA THR A 98 -1.48 -8.03 21.99
C THR A 98 -2.10 -8.41 20.64
N ASP A 99 -2.97 -9.40 20.62
CA ASP A 99 -3.67 -9.81 19.39
C ASP A 99 -4.62 -8.74 18.83
N THR A 100 -4.96 -7.73 19.63
CA THR A 100 -5.90 -6.65 19.27
C THR A 100 -5.27 -5.25 19.31
N ALA A 101 -3.99 -5.15 19.66
CA ALA A 101 -3.32 -3.85 19.83
C ALA A 101 -1.86 -3.90 19.36
N PHE A 102 -1.43 -2.80 18.77
CA PHE A 102 -0.08 -2.61 18.26
C PHE A 102 0.77 -1.83 19.26
N SER A 103 1.98 -2.32 19.53
CA SER A 103 2.98 -1.60 20.31
C SER A 103 3.53 -0.41 19.52
N SER A 104 3.67 -0.55 18.20
CA SER A 104 4.06 0.53 17.30
C SER A 104 3.46 0.33 15.92
N ILE A 105 3.04 1.44 15.31
CA ILE A 105 2.65 1.53 13.90
C ILE A 105 3.48 2.64 13.28
N VAL A 106 4.11 2.34 12.16
CA VAL A 106 4.79 3.31 11.30
C VAL A 106 4.21 3.18 9.91
N THR A 107 3.86 4.28 9.26
CA THR A 107 3.43 4.29 7.86
C THR A 107 4.05 5.47 7.17
N LYS A 108 4.83 5.18 6.12
CA LYS A 108 5.54 6.18 5.35
C LYS A 108 5.29 5.98 3.87
N GLY A 109 5.37 7.03 3.08
CA GLY A 109 5.19 6.87 1.66
C GLY A 109 5.14 8.18 0.88
N SER A 110 5.01 8.03 -0.43
CA SER A 110 4.86 9.15 -1.37
C SER A 110 3.41 9.32 -1.79
N VAL A 111 3.04 10.56 -2.07
CA VAL A 111 1.72 10.95 -2.52
C VAL A 111 1.87 11.68 -3.83
N ALA A 112 1.19 11.21 -4.87
CA ALA A 112 1.32 11.78 -6.20
C ALA A 112 -0.02 11.95 -6.89
N ILE A 113 -0.16 13.00 -7.69
CA ILE A 113 -1.28 13.14 -8.62
C ILE A 113 -1.09 12.14 -9.76
N LYS A 114 -2.17 11.41 -10.06
CA LYS A 114 -2.25 10.50 -11.20
C LYS A 114 -3.00 11.19 -12.33
N SER A 115 -2.24 11.71 -13.30
CA SER A 115 -2.83 12.31 -14.51
C SER A 115 -3.45 11.25 -15.40
N ARG A 116 -4.49 11.63 -16.18
CA ARG A 116 -5.10 10.75 -17.20
C ARG A 116 -4.10 10.27 -18.25
N THR A 117 -3.02 11.03 -18.46
CA THR A 117 -1.93 10.70 -19.40
C THR A 117 -0.87 9.78 -18.81
N GLY A 118 -1.04 9.31 -17.56
CA GLY A 118 -0.08 8.46 -16.86
C GLY A 118 1.10 9.22 -16.23
N LYS A 119 1.16 10.55 -16.37
CA LYS A 119 2.15 11.37 -15.67
C LYS A 119 1.88 11.35 -14.16
N ARG A 120 2.89 10.95 -13.38
CA ARG A 120 2.90 11.00 -11.92
C ARG A 120 3.60 12.28 -11.47
N ILE A 121 2.87 13.13 -10.75
CA ILE A 121 3.43 14.37 -10.18
C ILE A 121 3.46 14.18 -8.67
N ASP A 122 4.65 14.10 -8.09
CA ASP A 122 4.81 14.03 -6.63
C ASP A 122 4.28 15.33 -6.00
N VAL A 123 3.46 15.20 -4.96
CA VAL A 123 2.79 16.34 -4.28
C VAL A 123 3.00 16.33 -2.77
N GLY A 124 3.47 15.22 -2.21
CA GLY A 124 3.58 15.12 -0.77
C GLY A 124 4.09 13.77 -0.29
N THR A 125 4.22 13.69 1.02
CA THR A 125 4.64 12.49 1.73
C THR A 125 3.67 12.18 2.86
N VAL A 126 3.59 10.89 3.19
CA VAL A 126 2.95 10.43 4.41
C VAL A 126 4.05 10.10 5.41
N ASP A 127 3.95 10.63 6.62
CA ASP A 127 4.74 10.17 7.77
C ASP A 127 3.84 10.06 9.00
N PHE A 128 3.50 8.82 9.34
CA PHE A 128 2.72 8.49 10.52
C PHE A 128 3.55 7.56 11.41
N GLN A 129 3.66 7.93 12.68
CA GLN A 129 4.26 7.11 13.70
C GLN A 129 3.44 7.21 14.99
N TRP A 130 3.04 6.07 15.53
CA TRP A 130 2.31 6.03 16.79
C TRP A 130 2.71 4.81 17.63
N SER A 131 2.67 4.97 18.95
CA SER A 131 2.90 3.90 19.91
C SER A 131 1.59 3.56 20.63
N ALA A 132 1.36 2.28 20.93
CA ALA A 132 0.13 1.82 21.57
C ALA A 132 -1.16 2.23 20.82
N ALA A 133 -1.32 1.74 19.58
CA ALA A 133 -2.49 1.99 18.74
C ALA A 133 -3.35 0.73 18.58
N LYS A 134 -4.66 0.91 18.39
CA LYS A 134 -5.58 -0.19 18.01
C LYS A 134 -5.68 -0.41 16.50
N GLY A 135 -5.27 0.58 15.70
CA GLY A 135 -5.44 0.58 14.25
C GLY A 135 -4.59 1.65 13.59
N ASN A 136 -4.55 1.62 12.26
CA ASN A 136 -3.77 2.55 11.46
C ASN A 136 -4.70 3.60 10.83
N PRO A 137 -4.74 4.84 11.35
CA PRO A 137 -5.67 5.86 10.88
C PRO A 137 -5.40 6.30 9.43
N VAL A 138 -4.17 6.15 8.94
CA VAL A 138 -3.82 6.45 7.54
C VAL A 138 -4.55 5.48 6.63
N ILE A 139 -4.35 4.17 6.87
CA ILE A 139 -4.94 3.11 6.05
C ILE A 139 -6.46 3.12 6.19
N GLU A 140 -7.01 3.30 7.40
CA GLU A 140 -8.46 3.39 7.59
C GLU A 140 -9.09 4.58 6.86
N TYR A 141 -8.42 5.73 6.84
CA TYR A 141 -8.89 6.89 6.08
C TYR A 141 -8.90 6.61 4.58
N LEU A 142 -7.80 6.06 4.04
CA LEU A 142 -7.70 5.74 2.62
C LEU A 142 -8.69 4.67 2.20
N GLU A 143 -8.90 3.62 3.00
CA GLU A 143 -9.87 2.56 2.71
C GLU A 143 -11.31 3.08 2.61
N ARG A 144 -11.67 4.10 3.41
CA ARG A 144 -13.00 4.73 3.34
C ARG A 144 -13.21 5.58 2.09
N HIS A 145 -12.14 6.20 1.58
CA HIS A 145 -12.18 7.11 0.44
C HIS A 145 -11.61 6.48 -0.84
N ARG A 146 -11.28 5.18 -0.80
CA ARG A 146 -10.65 4.50 -1.93
C ARG A 146 -11.59 4.50 -3.12
N VAL A 147 -11.05 4.85 -4.27
CA VAL A 147 -11.66 4.52 -5.54
C VAL A 147 -11.19 3.12 -5.87
N ALA A 148 -12.14 2.19 -6.02
CA ALA A 148 -11.81 0.87 -6.53
C ALA A 148 -11.19 1.04 -7.92
N MET A 149 -9.89 0.73 -8.05
CA MET A 149 -9.29 0.46 -9.35
C MET A 149 -9.93 -0.85 -9.82
N SER A 150 -11.10 -0.75 -10.44
CA SER A 150 -11.81 -1.88 -11.00
C SER A 150 -10.89 -2.53 -12.03
N ALA A 151 -10.40 -3.74 -11.73
CA ALA A 151 -10.06 -4.65 -12.81
C ALA A 151 -11.34 -4.78 -13.62
N THR A 152 -11.31 -4.32 -14.87
CA THR A 152 -12.47 -4.42 -15.75
C THR A 152 -12.70 -5.92 -15.97
N LEU A 153 -13.54 -6.52 -15.13
CA LEU A 153 -14.04 -7.86 -15.36
C LEU A 153 -14.82 -7.78 -16.66
N PHE A 154 -14.35 -8.48 -17.68
CA PHE A 154 -15.10 -8.61 -18.93
C PHE A 154 -16.52 -9.07 -18.57
N GLY A 155 -17.54 -8.52 -19.24
CA GLY A 155 -18.96 -8.78 -18.94
C GLY A 155 -19.33 -10.27 -18.92
N ASP A 156 -18.56 -11.11 -19.61
CA ASP A 156 -18.74 -12.57 -19.69
C ASP A 156 -17.71 -13.37 -18.86
N GLY A 157 -16.96 -12.72 -17.95
CA GLY A 157 -15.91 -13.39 -17.17
C GLY A 157 -14.70 -13.83 -18.01
N GLY A 158 -14.43 -13.09 -19.09
CA GLY A 158 -13.42 -13.39 -20.12
C GLY A 158 -12.03 -13.77 -19.60
N TYR A 159 -11.29 -14.48 -20.43
CA TYR A 159 -9.91 -14.87 -20.20
C TYR A 159 -8.95 -13.77 -20.69
N GLU A 160 -7.98 -13.37 -19.87
CA GLU A 160 -6.88 -12.50 -20.31
C GLU A 160 -5.99 -13.27 -21.29
N LEU A 161 -6.04 -12.91 -22.57
CA LEU A 161 -4.97 -13.23 -23.51
C LEU A 161 -3.80 -12.29 -23.19
N THR A 162 -3.01 -12.61 -22.16
CA THR A 162 -1.66 -12.08 -22.12
C THR A 162 -0.96 -12.65 -23.33
N ALA A 163 -0.84 -11.85 -24.39
CA ALA A 163 -0.08 -12.20 -25.57
C ALA A 163 1.32 -12.60 -25.08
N LEU A 164 1.60 -13.90 -25.10
CA LEU A 164 2.94 -14.42 -24.98
C LEU A 164 3.77 -13.65 -26.00
N SER A 165 4.75 -12.90 -25.50
CA SER A 165 5.76 -12.26 -26.32
C SER A 165 6.31 -13.32 -27.29
N PRO A 166 6.39 -13.05 -28.60
CA PRO A 166 6.74 -14.04 -29.60
C PRO A 166 8.26 -14.29 -29.58
N GLU A 167 8.76 -15.01 -28.57
CA GLU A 167 10.20 -15.35 -28.51
C GLU A 167 10.50 -16.83 -28.24
N TYR A 168 9.52 -17.74 -28.34
CA TYR A 168 9.81 -19.18 -28.25
C TYR A 168 9.19 -20.04 -29.36
N ALA A 169 9.10 -19.51 -30.59
CA ALA A 169 8.81 -20.32 -31.77
C ALA A 169 10.06 -20.45 -32.66
N THR A 170 11.10 -21.13 -32.16
CA THR A 170 12.09 -21.78 -33.04
C THR A 170 12.71 -23.00 -32.36
N LYS A 171 12.10 -24.17 -32.56
CA LYS A 171 12.75 -25.29 -33.23
C LYS A 171 11.75 -26.38 -33.59
#